data_AF-A0A1F9DQ35-F1
#
_entry.id   AF-A0A1F9DQ35-F1
#
_cell.length_a   1.000
_cell.length_b   1.000
_cell.length_c   1.000
_cell.angle_alpha   90.00
_cell.angle_beta   90.00
_cell.angle_gamma   90.00
#
_symmetry.space_group_name_H-M   'P 1'
#
loop_
_entity.id
_entity.type
_entity.pdbx_description
1 polymer ?
#
loop_
_entity_poly.entity_id
_entity_poly.type
_entity_poly.pdbx_seq_one_letter_code
_entity_poly.pdbx_strand_id
1 'polypeptide(L)' 'MLAAVADLPNEIREIIDYYEWSLRNREGIHMFKKFNARSLPSIAINGEIRVESHIPTHEELMKAITQKMEGTRDDKG' A
#
# COMPACT_ATOMS: atom_id res chain seq x y z
N MET A 1 -6.64 6.34 9.81
CA MET A 1 -7.07 6.51 8.42
C MET A 1 -6.11 7.45 7.72
N LEU A 2 -5.31 6.93 6.80
CA LEU A 2 -4.42 7.73 5.95
C LEU A 2 -5.28 8.52 4.96
N ALA A 3 -5.16 9.85 4.93
CA ALA A 3 -5.98 10.71 4.06
C ALA A 3 -5.89 10.31 2.57
N ALA A 4 -4.70 9.92 2.10
CA ALA A 4 -4.47 9.51 0.72
C ALA A 4 -5.31 8.30 0.26
N VAL A 5 -5.72 7.41 1.18
CA VAL A 5 -6.57 6.25 0.87
C VAL A 5 -8.04 6.66 0.79
N ALA A 6 -8.46 7.60 1.64
CA ALA A 6 -9.82 8.13 1.60
C ALA A 6 -10.10 8.85 0.26
N ASP A 7 -9.07 9.48 -0.30
CA ASP A 7 -9.10 10.22 -1.56
C ASP A 7 -8.87 9.33 -2.80
N LEU A 8 -8.82 8.00 -2.67
CA LEU A 8 -8.73 7.12 -3.84
C LEU A 8 -10.02 7.16 -4.66
N PRO A 9 -9.93 7.09 -6.01
CA PRO A 9 -11.11 7.07 -6.87
C PRO A 9 -11.95 5.83 -6.60
N ASN A 10 -13.28 5.96 -6.74
CA ASN A 10 -14.21 4.85 -6.48
C ASN A 10 -13.88 3.59 -7.29
N GLU A 11 -13.48 3.75 -8.56
CA GLU A 11 -13.08 2.65 -9.44
C GLU A 11 -11.93 1.80 -8.85
N ILE A 12 -10.99 2.44 -8.15
CA ILE A 12 -9.90 1.74 -7.47
C ILE A 12 -10.38 1.11 -6.18
N ARG A 13 -11.22 1.80 -5.41
CA ARG A 13 -11.78 1.28 -4.15
C ARG A 13 -12.63 0.03 -4.37
N GLU A 14 -13.23 -0.14 -5.54
CA GLU A 14 -14.00 -1.33 -5.91
C GLU A 14 -13.13 -2.55 -6.27
N ILE A 15 -11.85 -2.34 -6.60
CA ILE A 15 -10.93 -3.40 -7.04
C ILE A 15 -9.78 -3.68 -6.06
N ILE A 16 -9.67 -2.93 -4.96
CA ILE A 16 -8.65 -3.14 -3.93
C ILE A 16 -9.26 -3.56 -2.60
N ASP A 17 -8.56 -4.44 -1.89
CA ASP A 17 -8.77 -4.68 -0.47
C ASP A 17 -7.82 -3.80 0.34
N TYR A 18 -8.38 -2.84 1.09
CA TYR A 18 -7.61 -1.94 1.95
C TYR A 18 -7.63 -2.40 3.41
N TYR A 19 -6.44 -2.47 4.00
CA TYR A 19 -6.26 -2.76 5.43
C TYR A 19 -5.34 -1.72 6.06
N GLU A 20 -5.70 -1.28 7.27
CA GLU A 20 -4.89 -0.36 8.06
C GLU A 20 -4.55 -0.97 9.41
N TRP A 21 -3.26 -0.93 9.76
CA TRP A 21 -2.80 -1.37 11.07
C TRP A 21 -2.07 -0.26 11.82
N SER A 22 -2.17 -0.30 13.15
CA SER A 22 -1.51 0.66 14.04
C SER A 22 -0.45 -0.04 14.88
N LEU A 23 0.75 0.56 15.00
CA LEU A 23 1.80 0.06 15.89
C LEU A 23 1.45 0.13 17.39
N ARG A 24 0.28 0.70 17.74
CA ARG A 24 -0.22 0.71 19.13
C ARG A 24 -0.75 -0.65 19.58
N ASN A 25 -0.97 -1.59 18.66
CA ASN A 25 -1.48 -2.93 18.99
C ASN A 25 -0.58 -4.04 18.44
N ARG A 26 -0.71 -5.25 19.00
CA ARG A 26 0.14 -6.41 18.68
C ARG A 26 0.02 -6.83 17.21
N GLU A 27 -1.18 -6.71 16.65
CA GLU A 27 -1.44 -7.05 15.25
C GLU A 27 -0.66 -6.13 14.31
N GLY A 28 -0.69 -4.82 14.52
CA GLY A 28 0.06 -3.89 13.69
C GLY A 28 1.56 -4.03 13.82
N ILE A 29 2.08 -4.33 15.02
CA ILE A 29 3.49 -4.67 15.19
C ILE A 29 3.85 -5.95 14.40
N HIS A 30 2.97 -6.96 14.43
CA HIS A 30 3.17 -8.19 13.67
C HIS A 30 3.20 -7.92 12.16
N MET A 31 2.22 -7.18 11.64
CA MET A 31 2.13 -6.87 10.21
C MET A 31 3.29 -5.98 9.74
N PHE A 32 3.71 -5.01 10.54
CA PHE A 32 4.89 -4.18 10.27
C PHE A 32 6.16 -5.02 10.09
N LYS A 33 6.38 -6.00 10.98
CA LYS A 33 7.49 -6.95 10.86
C LYS A 33 7.30 -7.89 9.67
N LYS A 34 6.09 -8.39 9.44
CA LYS A 34 5.76 -9.32 8.35
C LYS A 34 6.09 -8.73 6.97
N PHE A 35 5.79 -7.45 6.77
CA PHE A 35 6.10 -6.74 5.52
C PHE A 35 7.52 -6.16 5.49
N ASN A 36 8.33 -6.39 6.52
CA ASN A 36 9.70 -5.87 6.64
C ASN A 36 9.78 -4.34 6.50
N ALA A 37 8.75 -3.63 6.97
CA ALA A 37 8.69 -2.18 6.97
C ALA A 37 9.74 -1.59 7.93
N ARG A 38 10.36 -0.48 7.55
CA ARG A 38 11.46 0.15 8.30
C ARG A 38 11.05 1.42 9.02
N SER A 39 10.04 2.13 8.51
CA SER A 39 9.60 3.42 9.05
C SER A 39 8.09 3.62 8.92
N LEU A 40 7.54 4.62 9.61
CA LEU A 40 6.15 5.04 9.44
C LEU A 40 6.09 6.40 8.72
N PRO A 41 5.02 6.65 7.95
CA PRO A 41 4.07 5.66 7.44
C PRO A 41 4.75 4.70 6.44
N SER A 42 4.21 3.49 6.34
CA SER A 42 4.61 2.49 5.33
C SER A 42 3.38 1.94 4.63
N ILE A 43 3.46 1.76 3.32
CA ILE A 43 2.38 1.19 2.51
C ILE A 43 2.92 -0.01 1.75
N ALA A 44 2.27 -1.15 1.95
CA ALA A 44 2.50 -2.36 1.19
C ALA A 44 1.37 -2.56 0.18
N ILE A 45 1.72 -2.88 -1.07
CA ILE A 45 0.77 -3.22 -2.14
C ILE A 45 1.10 -4.65 -2.58
N ASN A 46 0.09 -5.54 -2.56
CA ASN A 46 0.26 -6.97 -2.85
C ASN A 46 1.42 -7.64 -2.08
N GLY A 47 1.61 -7.22 -0.83
CA GLY A 47 2.63 -7.76 0.07
C GLY A 47 4.04 -7.15 -0.06
N GLU A 48 4.25 -6.20 -0.98
CA GLU A 48 5.52 -5.50 -1.13
C GLU A 48 5.43 -4.05 -0.64
N ILE A 49 6.41 -3.63 0.16
CA ILE A 49 6.55 -2.23 0.57
C ILE A 49 6.91 -1.37 -0.65
N ARG A 50 6.11 -0.32 -0.88
CA ARG A 50 6.29 0.62 -1.99
C ARG A 50 6.52 2.04 -1.54
N VAL A 51 5.96 2.41 -0.40
CA VAL A 51 6.13 3.73 0.20
C VAL A 51 6.63 3.54 1.62
N GLU A 52 7.72 4.23 1.96
CA GLU A 52 8.26 4.34 3.32
C GLU A 52 8.60 5.80 3.62
N SER A 53 8.43 6.20 4.87
CA SER A 53 8.89 7.49 5.43
C SER A 53 8.20 8.75 4.90
N HIS A 54 7.19 8.66 4.05
CA HIS A 54 6.43 9.82 3.56
C HIS A 54 4.97 9.46 3.28
N ILE A 55 4.09 10.45 3.39
CA ILE A 55 2.70 10.32 2.95
C ILE A 55 2.71 10.54 1.43
N PRO A 56 2.31 9.55 0.62
CA PRO A 56 2.31 9.70 -0.82
C PRO A 56 1.18 10.63 -1.26
N THR A 57 1.40 11.30 -2.38
CA THR A 57 0.34 12.00 -3.09
C THR A 57 -0.62 11.02 -3.77
N HIS A 58 -1.79 11.52 -4.21
CA HIS A 58 -2.76 10.71 -4.95
C HIS A 58 -2.14 10.08 -6.21
N GLU A 59 -1.38 10.87 -7.00
CA GLU A 59 -0.75 10.39 -8.23
C GLU A 59 0.30 9.30 -7.97
N GLU A 60 1.12 9.46 -6.93
CA GLU A 60 2.13 8.45 -6.55
C GLU A 60 1.48 7.15 -6.10
N LEU A 61 0.41 7.24 -5.31
CA LEU A 61 -0.35 6.08 -4.85
C LEU A 61 -1.02 5.35 -6.03
N MET A 62 -1.67 6.10 -6.92
CA MET A 62 -2.29 5.56 -8.14
C MET A 62 -1.26 4.85 -9.01
N LYS A 63 -0.12 5.49 -9.27
CA LYS A 63 0.97 4.90 -10.05
C LYS A 63 1.48 3.60 -9.43
N ALA A 64 1.66 3.56 -8.10
CA ALA A 64 2.13 2.37 -7.41
C ALA A 64 1.13 1.20 -7.49
N ILE A 65 -0.18 1.49 -7.42
CA ILE A 65 -1.25 0.51 -7.59
C ILE A 65 -1.27 -0.02 -9.03
N THR A 66 -1.33 0.88 -10.03
CA THR A 66 -1.42 0.50 -11.45
C THR A 66 -0.19 -0.28 -11.91
N GLN A 67 1.02 0.14 -11.51
CA GLN A 67 2.25 -0.60 -11.83
C GLN A 67 2.21 -2.05 -11.36
N LYS A 68 1.59 -2.33 -10.21
CA LYS A 68 1.45 -3.70 -9.71
C LYS A 68 0.36 -4.49 -10.42
N MET A 69 -0.71 -3.84 -10.88
CA MET A 69 -1.74 -4.48 -11.69
C MET A 69 -1.21 -4.83 -13.09
N GLU A 70 -0.42 -3.95 -13.70
CA GLU A 70 0.14 -4.16 -15.04
C GLU A 70 1.33 -5.13 -15.06
N GLY A 71 2.19 -5.10 -14.03
CA GLY A 71 3.37 -5.97 -13.91
C GLY A 71 3.09 -7.48 -13.80
N THR A 72 1.83 -7.91 -13.88
CA THR A 72 1.46 -9.34 -14.02
C THR A 72 1.42 -9.79 -15.49
N ARG A 73 1.68 -8.89 -16.47
CA ARG A 73 1.68 -9.23 -17.91
C ARG A 73 3.05 -9.52 -18.52
N ASP A 74 4.15 -9.20 -17.84
CA ASP A 74 5.52 -9.36 -18.38
C ASP A 74 6.35 -10.36 -17.56
N ASP A 75 5.89 -11.60 -17.47
CA ASP A 75 6.75 -12.75 -17.14
C ASP A 75 6.35 -13.95 -18.01
N LYS A 76 6.44 -13.73 -19.34
CA LYS A 76 6.56 -14.77 -20.37
C LYS A 76 7.38 -14.22 -21.54
N GLY A 77 8.70 -14.20 -21.36
CA GLY A 77 9.70 -14.02 -22.41
C GLY A 77 10.73 -15.12 -22.32
#